data_AF-A0A1M5V001-F1
#
_entry.id   AF-A0A1M5V001-F1
#
_cell.length_a   1.000
_cell.length_b   1.000
_cell.length_c   1.000
_cell.angle_alpha   90.00
_cell.angle_beta   90.00
_cell.angle_gamma   90.00
#
_symmetry.space_group_name_H-M   'P 1'
#
loop_
_entity.id
_entity.type
_entity.pdbx_description
1 polymer ?
#
loop_
_entity_poly.entity_id
_entity_poly.type
_entity_poly.pdbx_seq_one_letter_code
_entity_poly.pdbx_strand_id
1 'polypeptide(L)'
;MKRKLLLILILIISFGSLGYAKENIEEENIKQVIKQYFDLKYSSYVEGEYKDISHLLDMTVEGNQYEVEFLKYKIDAMNYRKEYSFEKYPLNIYFNKIDINGNKAEVYINVEDDGVRGHIYPVFLGWGQHEIIMIKKEGKWIIQNDLYTDLLGHKSNKKLKDVEDLRRDYKKRLDKFMGNNIKQLETDEIVIFHIPYDKYPYDNNRAVQYLADYTENRNTMFYAAPNDCTNFASQVIWYGFGGINDYAQRKKRMTSEWYAGSGGGSIKWESVEKLWEYLLEPKVDGPNGVTKPSKDYLKPGDLIQFDWRSTDYTPHGIFDHSVIMYNSSMVGYHGANGTGKFAYYKDLADSSYDIRYMKLTYYHKPL
;
A
#
# COMPACT_ATOMS: atom_id res chain seq x y z
N MET A 1 -27.45 28.55 77.73
CA MET A 1 -26.24 29.11 78.37
C MET A 1 -25.07 28.94 77.40
N LYS A 2 -24.39 30.06 77.07
CA LYS A 2 -23.11 30.22 76.32
C LYS A 2 -23.08 30.00 74.79
N ARG A 3 -22.96 31.15 74.10
CA ARG A 3 -22.42 31.40 72.74
C ARG A 3 -21.05 30.74 72.53
N LYS A 4 -20.78 30.24 71.31
CA LYS A 4 -19.43 30.08 70.72
C LYS A 4 -19.53 30.41 69.22
N LEU A 5 -19.19 31.64 68.83
CA LEU A 5 -17.93 32.07 68.23
C LEU A 5 -17.57 31.33 66.93
N LEU A 6 -17.79 32.04 65.83
CA LEU A 6 -17.38 31.73 64.46
C LEU A 6 -15.85 31.94 64.36
N LEU A 7 -15.11 30.90 63.98
CA LEU A 7 -13.68 30.98 63.66
C LEU A 7 -13.53 30.82 62.15
N ILE A 8 -13.21 31.92 61.46
CA ILE A 8 -12.85 31.93 60.04
C ILE A 8 -11.39 31.48 59.95
N LEU A 9 -11.18 30.29 59.40
CA LEU A 9 -9.85 29.79 59.07
C LEU A 9 -9.48 30.29 57.68
N ILE A 10 -8.58 31.26 57.59
CA ILE A 10 -7.96 31.69 56.33
C ILE A 10 -6.89 30.66 55.99
N LEU A 11 -7.19 29.75 55.07
CA LEU A 11 -6.19 28.85 54.49
C LEU A 11 -5.45 29.60 53.37
N ILE A 12 -4.25 30.08 53.68
CA ILE A 12 -3.30 30.55 52.66
C ILE A 12 -2.76 29.30 51.98
N ILE A 13 -3.35 28.92 50.85
CA ILE A 13 -2.77 27.91 49.97
C ILE A 13 -1.68 28.61 49.16
N SER A 14 -0.44 28.41 49.59
CA SER A 14 0.74 28.70 48.79
C SER A 14 0.65 27.90 47.49
N PHE A 15 0.48 28.60 46.36
CA PHE A 15 0.68 28.01 45.03
C PHE A 15 2.16 27.63 44.91
N GLY A 16 2.48 26.39 45.28
CA GLY A 16 3.68 25.73 44.80
C GLY A 16 3.57 25.61 43.29
N SER A 17 4.49 26.23 42.58
CA SER A 17 4.67 26.13 41.14
C SER A 17 5.00 24.68 40.77
N LEU A 18 3.98 23.85 40.60
CA LEU A 18 4.06 22.61 39.84
C LEU A 18 4.03 23.01 38.37
N GLY A 19 5.21 23.16 37.77
CA GLY A 19 5.39 23.28 36.34
C GLY A 19 5.04 21.97 35.65
N TYR A 20 3.74 21.70 35.48
CA TYR A 20 3.26 20.91 34.37
C TYR A 20 3.17 21.84 33.17
N ALA A 21 3.90 21.51 32.11
CA ALA A 21 3.98 22.30 30.89
C ALA A 21 2.56 22.60 30.37
N LYS A 22 2.21 23.88 30.36
CA LYS A 22 0.99 24.37 29.71
C LYS A 22 1.24 24.25 28.21
N GLU A 23 0.79 23.15 27.62
CA GLU A 23 0.86 22.92 26.18
C GLU A 23 0.33 24.16 25.44
N ASN A 24 1.08 24.63 24.45
CA ASN A 24 0.80 25.91 23.80
C ASN A 24 -0.50 25.79 23.00
N ILE A 25 -1.48 26.67 23.25
CA ILE A 25 -2.78 26.66 22.55
C ILE A 25 -2.63 26.68 21.02
N GLU A 26 -1.58 27.32 20.50
CA GLU A 26 -1.27 27.34 19.09
C GLU A 26 -0.85 25.97 18.57
N GLU A 27 -0.06 25.24 19.36
CA GLU A 27 0.38 23.88 19.07
C GLU A 27 -0.80 22.90 19.05
N GLU A 28 -1.73 23.02 19.99
CA GLU A 28 -2.95 22.20 20.01
C GLU A 28 -3.86 22.46 18.81
N ASN A 29 -4.02 23.73 18.42
CA ASN A 29 -4.79 24.07 17.21
C ASN A 29 -4.13 23.50 15.95
N ILE A 30 -2.80 23.55 15.84
CA ILE A 30 -2.03 22.94 14.75
C ILE A 30 -2.26 21.42 14.71
N LYS A 31 -2.11 20.73 15.86
CA LYS A 31 -2.34 19.29 15.97
C LYS A 31 -3.76 18.92 15.57
N GLN A 32 -4.75 19.70 15.98
CA GLN A 32 -6.16 19.47 15.65
C GLN A 32 -6.42 19.56 14.15
N VAL A 33 -5.90 20.60 13.48
CA VAL A 33 -6.06 20.77 12.03
C VAL A 33 -5.44 19.60 11.26
N ILE A 34 -4.22 19.21 11.64
CA ILE A 34 -3.51 18.09 11.00
C ILE A 34 -4.27 16.78 11.22
N LYS A 35 -4.68 16.47 12.46
CA LYS A 35 -5.47 15.26 12.76
C LYS A 35 -6.77 15.23 11.97
N GLN A 36 -7.48 16.36 11.89
CA GLN A 36 -8.73 16.47 11.13
C GLN A 36 -8.51 16.26 9.63
N TYR A 37 -7.39 16.75 9.08
CA TYR A 37 -7.03 16.55 7.66
C TYR A 37 -6.89 15.07 7.31
N PHE A 38 -6.12 14.30 8.07
CA PHE A 38 -5.98 12.85 7.85
C PHE A 38 -7.28 12.09 8.15
N ASP A 39 -8.01 12.46 9.21
CA ASP A 39 -9.26 11.81 9.59
C ASP A 39 -10.35 11.95 8.53
N LEU A 40 -10.50 13.15 7.95
CA LEU A 40 -11.46 13.38 6.86
C LEU A 40 -11.05 12.64 5.59
N LYS A 41 -9.76 12.62 5.22
CA LYS A 41 -9.25 11.82 4.10
C LYS A 41 -9.57 10.33 4.26
N TYR A 42 -9.24 9.77 5.42
CA TYR A 42 -9.46 8.34 5.69
C TYR A 42 -10.95 8.00 5.73
N SER A 43 -11.75 8.81 6.45
CA SER A 43 -13.20 8.60 6.54
C SER A 43 -13.88 8.72 5.19
N SER A 44 -13.43 9.63 4.32
CA SER A 44 -13.99 9.75 2.98
C SER A 44 -13.88 8.46 2.19
N TYR A 45 -12.72 7.81 2.30
CA TYR A 45 -12.46 6.54 1.61
C TYR A 45 -13.22 5.38 2.21
N VAL A 46 -13.25 5.27 3.54
CA VAL A 46 -13.96 4.18 4.21
C VAL A 46 -15.46 4.24 3.95
N GLU A 47 -16.03 5.44 4.02
CA GLU A 47 -17.47 5.65 3.87
C GLU A 47 -17.90 5.77 2.40
N GLY A 48 -16.95 5.91 1.47
CA GLY A 48 -17.23 6.10 0.04
C GLY A 48 -17.92 7.44 -0.26
N GLU A 49 -17.75 8.44 0.60
CA GLU A 49 -18.34 9.77 0.48
C GLU A 49 -17.26 10.83 0.66
N TYR A 50 -17.15 11.78 -0.27
CA TYR A 50 -16.18 12.87 -0.13
C TYR A 50 -16.57 13.76 1.06
N LYS A 51 -15.68 13.83 2.06
CA LYS A 51 -15.74 14.82 3.14
C LYS A 51 -14.81 15.98 2.82
N ASP A 52 -15.35 17.19 2.91
CA ASP A 52 -14.61 18.37 2.46
C ASP A 52 -13.39 18.69 3.33
N ILE A 53 -12.21 18.63 2.73
CA ILE A 53 -10.93 18.99 3.36
C ILE A 53 -10.44 20.39 2.96
N SER A 54 -11.09 21.06 2.00
CA SER A 54 -10.59 22.31 1.42
C SER A 54 -10.45 23.44 2.44
N HIS A 55 -11.29 23.44 3.49
CA HIS A 55 -11.24 24.41 4.59
C HIS A 55 -10.00 24.27 5.49
N LEU A 56 -9.27 23.16 5.41
CA LEU A 56 -8.05 22.91 6.16
C LEU A 56 -6.79 23.25 5.36
N LEU A 57 -6.94 23.60 4.07
CA LEU A 57 -5.84 23.74 3.12
C LEU A 57 -5.75 25.17 2.59
N ASP A 58 -4.54 25.61 2.26
CA ASP A 58 -4.36 26.80 1.44
C ASP A 58 -4.67 26.48 -0.02
N MET A 59 -5.92 26.68 -0.42
CA MET A 59 -6.40 26.42 -1.78
C MET A 59 -5.81 27.36 -2.85
N THR A 60 -4.95 28.31 -2.48
CA THR A 60 -4.13 29.05 -3.46
C THR A 60 -2.93 28.26 -3.96
N VAL A 61 -2.57 27.18 -3.28
CA VAL A 61 -1.47 26.27 -3.65
C VAL A 61 -2.01 25.15 -4.54
N GLU A 62 -1.42 24.97 -5.72
CA GLU A 62 -1.85 23.96 -6.70
C GLU A 62 -1.85 22.53 -6.13
N GLY A 63 -0.83 22.17 -5.34
CA GLY A 63 -0.75 20.84 -4.71
C GLY A 63 -1.93 20.54 -3.77
N ASN A 64 -2.49 21.56 -3.10
CA ASN A 64 -3.67 21.39 -2.25
C ASN A 64 -4.94 21.21 -3.08
N GLN A 65 -5.04 21.90 -4.23
CA GLN A 65 -6.12 21.67 -5.20
C GLN A 65 -6.05 20.25 -5.75
N TYR A 66 -4.85 19.76 -6.06
CA TYR A 66 -4.61 18.37 -6.46
C TYR A 66 -5.14 17.40 -5.41
N GLU A 67 -4.77 17.54 -4.12
CA GLU A 67 -5.19 16.61 -3.06
C GLU A 67 -6.72 16.52 -2.94
N VAL A 68 -7.42 17.66 -3.02
CA VAL A 68 -8.89 17.71 -3.01
C VAL A 68 -9.48 16.94 -4.20
N GLU A 69 -9.01 17.23 -5.42
CA GLU A 69 -9.57 16.63 -6.64
C GLU A 69 -9.19 15.15 -6.78
N PHE A 70 -8.00 14.77 -6.31
CA PHE A 70 -7.55 13.39 -6.25
C PHE A 70 -8.39 12.56 -5.29
N LEU A 71 -8.71 13.08 -4.10
CA LEU A 71 -9.59 12.40 -3.15
C LEU A 71 -10.97 12.17 -3.77
N LYS A 72 -11.59 13.21 -4.36
CA LYS A 72 -12.88 13.08 -5.07
C LYS A 72 -12.81 12.01 -6.15
N TYR A 73 -11.78 12.05 -7.00
CA TYR A 73 -11.57 11.03 -8.03
C TYR A 73 -11.50 9.61 -7.46
N LYS A 74 -10.76 9.39 -6.38
CA LYS A 74 -10.66 8.07 -5.73
C LYS A 74 -12.02 7.60 -5.20
N ILE A 75 -12.81 8.49 -4.61
CA ILE A 75 -14.17 8.16 -4.13
C ILE A 75 -15.10 7.83 -5.30
N ASP A 76 -15.11 8.64 -6.36
CA ASP A 76 -15.93 8.42 -7.55
C ASP A 76 -15.59 7.08 -8.22
N ALA A 77 -14.30 6.77 -8.35
CA ALA A 77 -13.83 5.50 -8.91
C ALA A 77 -14.25 4.30 -8.05
N MET A 78 -14.21 4.43 -6.72
CA MET A 78 -14.67 3.38 -5.79
C MET A 78 -16.18 3.14 -5.91
N ASN A 79 -16.96 4.20 -5.87
CA ASN A 79 -18.43 4.13 -5.97
C ASN A 79 -18.88 3.51 -7.28
N TYR A 80 -18.22 3.88 -8.38
CA TYR A 80 -18.50 3.30 -9.69
C TYR A 80 -18.32 1.77 -9.70
N ARG A 81 -17.26 1.26 -9.06
CA ARG A 81 -16.95 -0.17 -9.01
C ARG A 81 -17.78 -0.96 -8.00
N LYS A 82 -18.63 -0.29 -7.21
CA LYS A 82 -19.40 -0.87 -6.10
C LYS A 82 -18.53 -1.64 -5.10
N GLU A 83 -17.32 -1.15 -4.88
CA GLU A 83 -16.35 -1.77 -3.98
C GLU A 83 -16.56 -1.22 -2.56
N TYR A 84 -17.42 -1.88 -1.79
CA TYR A 84 -17.75 -1.49 -0.42
C TYR A 84 -17.35 -2.60 0.55
N SER A 85 -16.46 -2.29 1.49
CA SER A 85 -16.22 -2.97 2.78
C SER A 85 -14.82 -2.61 3.28
N PHE A 86 -14.63 -1.36 3.70
CA PHE A 86 -13.40 -0.94 4.37
C PHE A 86 -13.72 -0.75 5.85
N GLU A 87 -12.93 -1.37 6.72
CA GLU A 87 -12.98 -1.09 8.14
C GLU A 87 -12.04 0.09 8.43
N LYS A 88 -12.49 1.02 9.26
CA LYS A 88 -11.66 2.14 9.71
C LYS A 88 -10.95 1.71 10.99
N TYR A 89 -9.64 1.66 10.93
CA TYR A 89 -8.80 1.37 12.09
C TYR A 89 -8.19 2.66 12.65
N PRO A 90 -7.72 2.67 13.90
CA PRO A 90 -6.99 3.81 14.45
C PRO A 90 -5.77 4.17 13.58
N LEU A 91 -5.60 5.46 13.28
CA LEU A 91 -4.44 6.00 12.60
C LEU A 91 -3.59 6.78 13.62
N ASN A 92 -2.31 6.44 13.74
CA ASN A 92 -1.42 7.09 14.69
C ASN A 92 -0.66 8.24 14.00
N ILE A 93 -0.75 9.43 14.58
CA ILE A 93 -0.02 10.62 14.11
C ILE A 93 0.87 11.10 15.24
N TYR A 94 2.16 10.80 15.11
CA TYR A 94 3.19 11.21 16.07
C TYR A 94 3.75 12.57 15.68
N PHE A 95 3.60 13.56 16.56
CA PHE A 95 4.15 14.90 16.36
C PHE A 95 5.58 14.95 16.90
N ASN A 96 6.55 14.87 16.00
CA ASN A 96 7.96 14.80 16.35
C ASN A 96 8.53 16.18 16.70
N LYS A 97 8.08 17.22 15.99
CA LYS A 97 8.52 18.61 16.20
C LYS A 97 7.48 19.60 15.66
N ILE A 98 7.26 20.69 16.38
CA ILE A 98 6.40 21.81 15.96
C ILE A 98 7.16 23.11 16.21
N ASP A 99 7.57 23.80 15.14
CA ASP A 99 8.26 25.08 15.21
C ASP A 99 7.31 26.20 14.74
N ILE A 100 6.94 27.10 15.64
CA ILE A 100 6.01 28.20 15.35
C ILE A 100 6.80 29.52 15.26
N ASN A 101 6.68 30.21 14.13
CA ASN A 101 7.27 31.54 13.90
C ASN A 101 6.20 32.51 13.37
N GLY A 102 5.55 33.22 14.30
CA GLY A 102 4.48 34.16 13.99
C GLY A 102 3.28 33.46 13.34
N ASN A 103 3.01 33.78 12.08
CA ASN A 103 1.90 33.22 11.29
C ASN A 103 2.32 32.02 10.43
N LYS A 104 3.47 31.41 10.70
CA LYS A 104 3.96 30.20 10.03
C LYS A 104 4.32 29.13 11.05
N ALA A 105 4.13 27.87 10.69
CA ALA A 105 4.63 26.75 11.46
C ALA A 105 5.19 25.65 10.55
N GLU A 106 6.28 25.03 10.99
CA GLU A 106 6.86 23.84 10.38
C GLU A 106 6.65 22.67 11.35
N VAL A 107 5.97 21.63 10.86
CA VAL A 107 5.48 20.53 11.69
C VAL A 107 5.96 19.21 11.12
N TYR A 108 6.77 18.50 11.90
CA TYR A 108 7.31 17.20 11.51
C TYR A 108 6.49 16.11 12.20
N ILE A 109 5.83 15.27 11.41
CA ILE A 109 5.03 14.16 11.92
C ILE A 109 5.51 12.82 11.37
N ASN A 110 5.16 11.74 12.06
CA ASN A 110 5.17 10.39 11.53
C ASN A 110 3.75 9.82 11.53
N VAL A 111 3.29 9.34 10.37
CA VAL A 111 1.99 8.69 10.20
C VAL A 111 2.21 7.18 10.18
N GLU A 112 1.60 6.48 11.13
CA GLU A 112 1.74 5.03 11.33
C GLU A 112 0.37 4.36 11.46
N ASP A 113 0.35 3.06 11.15
CA ASP A 113 -0.78 2.18 11.47
C ASP A 113 -0.87 1.94 12.99
N ASP A 114 -1.87 1.16 13.41
CA ASP A 114 -2.05 0.79 14.82
C ASP A 114 -1.19 -0.40 15.27
N GLY A 115 -0.33 -0.92 14.39
CA GLY A 115 0.49 -2.10 14.63
C GLY A 115 -0.29 -3.41 14.75
N VAL A 116 -1.60 -3.41 14.48
CA VAL A 116 -2.43 -4.62 14.55
C VAL A 116 -2.40 -5.33 13.21
N ARG A 117 -1.89 -6.57 13.25
CA ARG A 117 -1.73 -7.43 12.07
C ARG A 117 -3.03 -7.62 11.30
N GLY A 118 -2.96 -7.41 9.99
CA GLY A 118 -4.10 -7.57 9.09
C GLY A 118 -5.03 -6.36 9.03
N HIS A 119 -4.81 -5.32 9.83
CA HIS A 119 -5.41 -4.02 9.59
C HIS A 119 -4.78 -3.39 8.35
N ILE A 120 -5.62 -2.97 7.39
CA ILE A 120 -5.16 -2.45 6.11
C ILE A 120 -5.66 -1.04 5.96
N TYR A 121 -4.73 -0.20 5.53
CA TYR A 121 -4.97 1.21 5.43
C TYR A 121 -4.72 1.69 4.00
N PRO A 122 -5.41 2.76 3.58
CA PRO A 122 -5.24 3.25 2.23
C PRO A 122 -3.86 3.86 1.97
N VAL A 123 -3.25 3.53 0.84
CA VAL A 123 -1.86 3.97 0.52
C VAL A 123 -1.75 5.49 0.38
N PHE A 124 -2.82 6.17 -0.08
CA PHE A 124 -2.81 7.63 -0.28
C PHE A 124 -2.87 8.44 1.02
N LEU A 125 -2.97 7.79 2.19
CA LEU A 125 -2.81 8.49 3.45
C LEU A 125 -1.39 9.07 3.60
N GLY A 126 -0.40 8.56 2.87
CA GLY A 126 0.99 9.00 3.02
C GLY A 126 1.58 8.42 4.29
N TRP A 127 2.33 7.34 4.18
CA TRP A 127 2.91 6.65 5.33
C TRP A 127 4.29 7.18 5.67
N GLY A 128 4.63 7.20 6.95
CA GLY A 128 5.95 7.59 7.41
C GLY A 128 6.07 9.09 7.65
N GLN A 129 7.21 9.66 7.26
CA GLN A 129 7.59 11.02 7.66
C GLN A 129 6.96 12.08 6.76
N HIS A 130 6.35 13.09 7.39
CA HIS A 130 5.86 14.29 6.71
C HIS A 130 6.51 15.53 7.30
N GLU A 131 6.76 16.52 6.44
CA GLU A 131 7.00 17.91 6.80
C GLU A 131 5.80 18.73 6.35
N ILE A 132 4.99 19.17 7.32
CA ILE A 132 3.79 19.96 7.09
C ILE A 132 4.12 21.43 7.35
N ILE A 133 4.00 22.25 6.30
CA ILE A 133 4.14 23.69 6.38
C ILE A 133 2.74 24.27 6.56
N MET A 134 2.53 25.02 7.64
CA MET A 134 1.26 25.66 7.96
C MET A 134 1.38 27.18 8.00
N ILE A 135 0.28 27.85 7.68
CA ILE A 135 0.15 29.30 7.75
C ILE A 135 -1.11 29.70 8.49
N LYS A 136 -1.08 30.86 9.15
CA LYS A 136 -2.23 31.42 9.85
C LYS A 136 -2.91 32.48 8.97
N LYS A 137 -4.14 32.19 8.52
CA LYS A 137 -5.02 33.13 7.80
C LYS A 137 -6.25 33.42 8.64
N GLU A 138 -6.55 34.71 8.83
CA GLU A 138 -7.73 35.14 9.60
C GLU A 138 -7.83 34.50 11.00
N GLY A 139 -6.67 34.32 11.66
CA GLY A 139 -6.58 33.72 12.99
C GLY A 139 -6.67 32.18 13.02
N LYS A 140 -6.83 31.51 11.88
CA LYS A 140 -6.91 30.05 11.76
C LYS A 140 -5.68 29.47 11.08
N TRP A 141 -5.18 28.36 11.61
CA TRP A 141 -4.13 27.58 10.95
C TRP A 141 -4.71 26.76 9.80
N ILE A 142 -4.01 26.76 8.67
CA ILE A 142 -4.30 25.93 7.50
C ILE A 142 -2.99 25.35 6.96
N ILE A 143 -3.07 24.21 6.29
CA ILE A 143 -1.93 23.52 5.68
C ILE A 143 -1.59 24.22 4.36
N GLN A 144 -0.39 24.76 4.28
CA GLN A 144 0.16 25.33 3.04
C GLN A 144 0.76 24.23 2.16
N ASN A 145 1.55 23.34 2.76
CA ASN A 145 2.16 22.20 2.08
C ASN A 145 2.21 20.98 3.00
N ASP A 146 2.06 19.81 2.39
CA ASP A 146 2.30 18.49 3.00
C ASP A 146 3.39 17.79 2.19
N LEU A 147 4.61 17.75 2.73
CA LEU A 147 5.79 17.22 2.04
C LEU A 147 6.12 15.82 2.55
N TYR A 148 5.91 14.82 1.70
CA TYR A 148 6.19 13.41 2.02
C TYR A 148 6.63 12.63 0.78
N THR A 149 7.18 11.44 1.02
CA THR A 149 7.47 10.44 -0.01
C THR A 149 6.51 9.27 0.19
N ASP A 150 5.69 8.97 -0.81
CA ASP A 150 4.72 7.88 -0.70
C ASP A 150 5.39 6.49 -0.73
N LEU A 151 4.59 5.43 -0.53
CA LEU A 151 5.10 4.06 -0.51
C LEU A 151 5.71 3.58 -1.84
N LEU A 152 5.49 4.33 -2.92
CA LEU A 152 6.01 4.08 -4.25
C LEU A 152 7.24 4.96 -4.55
N GLY A 153 7.68 5.78 -3.59
CA GLY A 153 8.83 6.67 -3.75
C GLY A 153 8.50 7.98 -4.46
N HIS A 154 7.22 8.29 -4.72
CA HIS A 154 6.84 9.56 -5.33
C HIS A 154 6.83 10.67 -4.29
N LYS A 155 7.36 11.83 -4.68
CA LYS A 155 7.26 13.05 -3.88
C LYS A 155 5.85 13.65 -4.00
N SER A 156 5.40 14.36 -2.98
CA SER A 156 4.09 15.03 -2.96
C SER A 156 3.93 16.22 -3.92
N ASN A 157 4.93 16.53 -4.77
CA ASN A 157 4.89 17.62 -5.76
C ASN A 157 4.03 17.28 -6.99
N LYS A 158 2.76 16.93 -6.77
CA LYS A 158 1.80 16.56 -7.82
C LYS A 158 1.04 17.79 -8.32
N LYS A 159 0.71 17.82 -9.62
CA LYS A 159 0.10 18.98 -10.30
C LYS A 159 -1.36 18.71 -10.62
N LEU A 160 -2.18 19.77 -10.67
CA LEU A 160 -3.63 19.62 -10.88
C LEU A 160 -3.94 18.90 -12.21
N LYS A 161 -3.14 19.20 -13.25
CA LYS A 161 -3.21 18.53 -14.55
C LYS A 161 -3.13 17.00 -14.44
N ASP A 162 -2.38 16.48 -13.48
CA ASP A 162 -2.22 15.04 -13.28
C ASP A 162 -3.57 14.38 -12.93
N VAL A 163 -4.44 15.05 -12.14
CA VAL A 163 -5.80 14.54 -11.85
C VAL A 163 -6.71 14.63 -13.06
N GLU A 164 -6.61 15.70 -13.85
CA GLU A 164 -7.41 15.85 -15.07
C GLU A 164 -7.07 14.76 -16.09
N ASP A 165 -5.78 14.47 -16.23
CA ASP A 165 -5.26 13.42 -17.09
C ASP A 165 -5.73 12.04 -16.59
N LEU A 166 -5.68 11.77 -15.27
CA LEU A 166 -6.25 10.57 -14.64
C LEU A 166 -7.74 10.42 -14.92
N ARG A 167 -8.54 11.49 -14.74
CA ARG A 167 -9.99 11.46 -15.00
C ARG A 167 -10.30 11.21 -16.48
N ARG A 168 -9.57 11.87 -17.38
CA ARG A 168 -9.75 11.71 -18.83
C ARG A 168 -9.44 10.29 -19.26
N ASP A 169 -8.33 9.76 -18.78
CA ASP A 169 -7.88 8.41 -19.08
C ASP A 169 -8.84 7.36 -18.49
N TYR A 170 -9.25 7.52 -17.23
CA TYR A 170 -10.27 6.68 -16.60
C TYR A 170 -11.56 6.65 -17.42
N LYS A 171 -12.06 7.81 -17.86
CA LYS A 171 -13.26 7.90 -18.71
C LYS A 171 -13.09 7.21 -20.07
N LYS A 172 -11.96 7.42 -20.75
CA LYS A 172 -11.67 6.75 -22.03
C LYS A 172 -11.64 5.22 -21.88
N ARG A 173 -11.04 4.70 -20.81
CA ARG A 173 -10.99 3.26 -20.55
C ARG A 173 -12.34 2.70 -20.15
N LEU A 174 -13.14 3.45 -19.40
CA LEU A 174 -14.54 3.14 -19.13
C LEU A 174 -15.36 3.00 -20.40
N ASP A 175 -15.27 3.98 -21.30
CA ASP A 175 -15.96 3.95 -22.59
C ASP A 175 -15.51 2.74 -23.42
N LYS A 176 -14.21 2.39 -23.37
CA LYS A 176 -13.67 1.18 -24.01
C LYS A 176 -14.16 -0.12 -23.35
N PHE A 177 -14.22 -0.20 -22.03
CA PHE A 177 -14.71 -1.37 -21.29
C PHE A 177 -16.20 -1.61 -21.55
N MET A 178 -17.01 -0.54 -21.49
CA MET A 178 -18.44 -0.59 -21.81
C MET A 178 -18.69 -0.89 -23.28
N GLY A 179 -17.83 -0.40 -24.20
CA GLY A 179 -17.88 -0.72 -25.62
C GLY A 179 -17.44 -2.16 -25.96
N ASN A 180 -16.51 -2.73 -25.20
CA ASN A 180 -15.99 -4.09 -25.41
C ASN A 180 -16.87 -5.19 -24.78
N ASN A 181 -17.75 -4.86 -23.83
CA ASN A 181 -18.73 -5.80 -23.27
C ASN A 181 -19.82 -6.27 -24.26
N ILE A 182 -19.75 -5.85 -25.54
CA ILE A 182 -20.58 -6.37 -26.64
C ILE A 182 -19.79 -7.32 -27.57
N LYS A 183 -18.46 -7.48 -27.42
CA LYS A 183 -17.65 -8.13 -28.48
C LYS A 183 -16.55 -9.11 -28.09
N GLN A 184 -16.51 -9.66 -26.88
CA GLN A 184 -15.55 -10.73 -26.59
C GLN A 184 -16.03 -11.73 -25.54
N LEU A 185 -16.88 -12.65 -26.00
CA LEU A 185 -17.13 -13.96 -25.37
C LEU A 185 -17.05 -15.04 -26.45
N GLU A 186 -15.97 -15.09 -27.23
CA GLU A 186 -15.73 -16.23 -28.12
C GLU A 186 -14.25 -16.65 -28.11
N THR A 187 -14.08 -17.85 -27.56
CA THR A 187 -13.11 -18.90 -27.89
C THR A 187 -11.61 -18.57 -27.86
N ASP A 188 -10.94 -19.00 -26.78
CA ASP A 188 -9.54 -19.39 -26.85
C ASP A 188 -9.45 -20.93 -26.73
N GLU A 189 -8.99 -21.56 -27.81
CA GLU A 189 -8.66 -22.98 -27.86
C GLU A 189 -7.50 -23.30 -26.89
N ILE A 190 -7.71 -24.29 -26.04
CA ILE A 190 -6.67 -24.84 -25.17
C ILE A 190 -5.74 -25.68 -26.05
N VAL A 191 -4.53 -25.19 -26.30
CA VAL A 191 -3.46 -26.02 -26.87
C VAL A 191 -3.01 -27.03 -25.80
N ILE A 192 -3.56 -28.24 -25.85
CA ILE A 192 -3.15 -29.36 -25.01
C ILE A 192 -1.85 -29.93 -25.58
N PHE A 193 -0.71 -29.46 -25.06
CA PHE A 193 0.52 -30.23 -25.18
C PHE A 193 0.39 -31.50 -24.34
N HIS A 194 0.63 -32.66 -24.96
CA HIS A 194 0.71 -33.94 -24.26
C HIS A 194 1.97 -33.93 -23.39
N ILE A 195 1.82 -33.58 -22.11
CA ILE A 195 2.92 -33.45 -21.15
C ILE A 195 2.88 -34.66 -20.21
N PRO A 196 4.02 -35.34 -19.95
CA PRO A 196 4.08 -36.53 -19.10
C PRO A 196 3.67 -36.29 -17.64
N TYR A 197 3.45 -37.40 -16.94
CA TYR A 197 2.55 -37.61 -15.80
C TYR A 197 2.98 -37.01 -14.43
N ASP A 198 4.07 -36.24 -14.35
CA ASP A 198 4.60 -35.71 -13.08
C ASP A 198 4.37 -34.20 -12.92
N LYS A 199 3.10 -33.81 -12.92
CA LYS A 199 2.67 -32.43 -12.61
C LYS A 199 2.22 -32.31 -11.17
N TYR A 200 2.91 -31.49 -10.39
CA TYR A 200 2.42 -31.09 -9.06
C TYR A 200 1.61 -29.81 -9.17
N PRO A 201 0.31 -29.82 -8.83
CA PRO A 201 -0.50 -28.62 -8.90
C PRO A 201 -0.01 -27.57 -7.89
N TYR A 202 -0.17 -26.30 -8.25
CA TYR A 202 0.02 -25.21 -7.33
C TYR A 202 -1.06 -25.22 -6.24
N ASP A 203 -0.67 -25.11 -4.97
CA ASP A 203 -1.59 -24.98 -3.86
C ASP A 203 -1.70 -23.50 -3.44
N ASN A 204 -2.76 -22.87 -3.93
CA ASN A 204 -3.12 -21.48 -3.61
C ASN A 204 -3.31 -21.26 -2.10
N ASN A 205 -3.86 -22.23 -1.36
CA ASN A 205 -4.11 -22.07 0.08
C ASN A 205 -2.80 -22.03 0.86
N ARG A 206 -1.82 -22.87 0.48
CA ARG A 206 -0.48 -22.83 1.06
C ARG A 206 0.22 -21.51 0.77
N ALA A 207 0.10 -21.00 -0.45
CA ALA A 207 0.66 -19.70 -0.81
C ALA A 207 0.05 -18.57 0.03
N VAL A 208 -1.27 -18.56 0.21
CA VAL A 208 -1.98 -17.59 1.06
C VAL A 208 -1.58 -17.74 2.53
N GLN A 209 -1.39 -18.96 3.02
CA GLN A 209 -0.88 -19.18 4.37
C GLN A 209 0.50 -18.54 4.55
N TYR A 210 1.40 -18.75 3.59
CA TYR A 210 2.73 -18.13 3.64
C TYR A 210 2.66 -16.60 3.60
N LEU A 211 1.77 -16.03 2.78
CA LEU A 211 1.52 -14.58 2.78
C LEU A 211 1.06 -14.10 4.15
N ALA A 212 0.04 -14.74 4.70
CA ALA A 212 -0.48 -14.40 6.02
C ALA A 212 0.65 -14.38 7.03
N ASP A 213 1.45 -15.45 7.10
CA ASP A 213 2.53 -15.65 8.07
C ASP A 213 3.71 -14.67 7.91
N TYR A 214 4.10 -14.38 6.66
CA TYR A 214 5.39 -13.75 6.39
C TYR A 214 5.35 -12.36 5.73
N THR A 215 4.18 -11.82 5.37
CA THR A 215 4.10 -10.47 4.80
C THR A 215 4.54 -9.40 5.80
N GLU A 216 4.06 -9.41 7.04
CA GLU A 216 4.45 -8.40 8.04
C GLU A 216 5.66 -8.85 8.89
N ASN A 217 6.08 -10.11 8.76
CA ASN A 217 7.18 -10.70 9.50
C ASN A 217 8.08 -11.49 8.57
N ARG A 218 9.30 -11.01 8.30
CA ARG A 218 10.17 -11.67 7.32
C ARG A 218 10.55 -13.10 7.74
N ASN A 219 10.49 -14.03 6.79
CA ASN A 219 11.05 -15.37 6.98
C ASN A 219 12.59 -15.33 7.00
N THR A 220 13.18 -15.62 8.16
CA THR A 220 14.64 -15.57 8.36
C THR A 220 15.42 -16.72 7.71
N MET A 221 14.75 -17.74 7.15
CA MET A 221 15.42 -18.78 6.35
C MET A 221 15.97 -18.23 5.03
N PHE A 222 15.38 -17.14 4.57
CA PHE A 222 15.77 -16.44 3.37
C PHE A 222 16.44 -15.13 3.75
N TYR A 223 17.42 -14.73 2.95
CA TYR A 223 18.03 -13.43 3.10
C TYR A 223 17.03 -12.32 2.74
N ALA A 224 17.25 -11.12 3.29
CA ALA A 224 16.49 -9.93 2.90
C ALA A 224 17.18 -9.29 1.69
N ALA A 225 16.49 -9.22 0.56
CA ALA A 225 17.02 -8.50 -0.59
C ALA A 225 16.87 -6.99 -0.37
N PRO A 226 17.77 -6.15 -0.91
CA PRO A 226 17.60 -4.70 -0.88
C PRO A 226 16.27 -4.25 -1.52
N ASN A 227 15.84 -4.91 -2.60
CA ASN A 227 14.52 -4.78 -3.23
C ASN A 227 13.78 -6.12 -3.12
N ASP A 228 13.02 -6.31 -2.05
CA ASP A 228 12.59 -7.65 -1.61
C ASP A 228 11.30 -8.17 -2.25
N CYS A 229 10.64 -7.36 -3.08
CA CYS A 229 9.33 -7.69 -3.67
C CYS A 229 9.30 -9.05 -4.39
N THR A 230 10.25 -9.29 -5.30
CA THR A 230 10.33 -10.54 -6.07
C THR A 230 10.93 -11.68 -5.25
N ASN A 231 11.89 -11.40 -4.37
CA ASN A 231 12.43 -12.42 -3.46
C ASN A 231 11.31 -12.99 -2.57
N PHE A 232 10.44 -12.13 -2.03
CA PHE A 232 9.28 -12.55 -1.26
C PHE A 232 8.22 -13.25 -2.12
N ALA A 233 7.91 -12.72 -3.30
CA ALA A 233 7.00 -13.38 -4.24
C ALA A 233 7.47 -14.82 -4.55
N SER A 234 8.76 -15.00 -4.84
CA SER A 234 9.34 -16.32 -5.09
C SER A 234 9.24 -17.26 -3.87
N GLN A 235 9.40 -16.76 -2.65
CA GLN A 235 9.19 -17.55 -1.43
C GLN A 235 7.74 -18.05 -1.32
N VAL A 236 6.76 -17.19 -1.59
CA VAL A 236 5.33 -17.56 -1.59
C VAL A 236 5.04 -18.64 -2.63
N ILE A 237 5.54 -18.45 -3.85
CA ILE A 237 5.39 -19.41 -4.95
C ILE A 237 6.03 -20.75 -4.59
N TRP A 238 7.23 -20.72 -4.03
CA TRP A 238 7.97 -21.90 -3.60
C TRP A 238 7.18 -22.70 -2.56
N TYR A 239 6.61 -22.01 -1.57
CA TYR A 239 5.83 -22.66 -0.53
C TYR A 239 4.51 -23.25 -1.05
N GLY A 240 3.85 -22.53 -1.97
CA GLY A 240 2.65 -22.99 -2.68
C GLY A 240 2.87 -24.24 -3.53
N PHE A 241 4.08 -24.45 -4.07
CA PHE A 241 4.46 -25.70 -4.74
C PHE A 241 4.96 -26.81 -3.80
N GLY A 242 4.83 -26.63 -2.49
CA GLY A 242 5.21 -27.62 -1.48
C GLY A 242 6.63 -27.48 -0.95
N GLY A 243 7.21 -26.27 -1.05
CA GLY A 243 8.33 -25.85 -0.23
C GLY A 243 8.03 -26.05 1.26
N ILE A 244 9.07 -26.31 2.04
CA ILE A 244 8.94 -26.60 3.48
C ILE A 244 9.74 -25.59 4.25
N ASN A 245 9.08 -24.95 5.21
CA ASN A 245 9.68 -23.95 6.09
C ASN A 245 10.54 -24.59 7.19
N ASP A 246 11.55 -25.32 6.75
CA ASP A 246 12.56 -26.04 7.54
C ASP A 246 13.92 -25.77 6.90
N TYR A 247 14.88 -25.28 7.69
CA TYR A 247 16.20 -24.90 7.19
C TYR A 247 16.91 -26.06 6.46
N ALA A 248 16.78 -27.29 6.94
CA ALA A 248 17.40 -28.48 6.32
C ALA A 248 16.72 -28.87 5.00
N GLN A 249 15.43 -28.58 4.85
CA GLN A 249 14.63 -28.97 3.68
C GLN A 249 14.31 -27.81 2.74
N ARG A 250 14.81 -26.60 3.01
CA ARG A 250 14.49 -25.38 2.26
C ARG A 250 14.70 -25.48 0.75
N LYS A 251 15.65 -26.31 0.30
CA LYS A 251 15.96 -26.51 -1.12
C LYS A 251 14.90 -27.35 -1.86
N LYS A 252 13.97 -27.98 -1.14
CA LYS A 252 12.88 -28.74 -1.75
C LYS A 252 12.06 -27.81 -2.64
N ARG A 253 11.71 -28.25 -3.85
CA ARG A 253 10.99 -27.43 -4.87
C ARG A 253 11.72 -26.18 -5.36
N MET A 254 13.03 -26.07 -5.14
CA MET A 254 13.89 -25.16 -5.90
C MET A 254 14.54 -25.89 -7.07
N THR A 255 15.02 -25.13 -8.06
CA THR A 255 15.79 -25.63 -9.21
C THR A 255 17.19 -25.03 -9.21
N SER A 256 18.07 -25.49 -10.10
CA SER A 256 19.40 -24.90 -10.27
C SER A 256 19.37 -23.46 -10.77
N GLU A 257 18.27 -23.04 -11.40
CA GLU A 257 18.14 -21.69 -11.96
C GLU A 257 17.23 -20.78 -11.13
N TRP A 258 16.36 -21.37 -10.30
CA TRP A 258 15.42 -20.67 -9.41
C TRP A 258 15.54 -21.21 -7.98
N TYR A 259 16.34 -20.53 -7.17
CA TYR A 259 16.63 -20.90 -5.79
C TYR A 259 16.96 -19.69 -4.93
N ALA A 260 16.83 -19.84 -3.61
CA ALA A 260 17.35 -18.90 -2.63
C ALA A 260 17.75 -19.58 -1.32
N GLY A 261 18.51 -18.85 -0.50
CA GLY A 261 18.85 -19.22 0.85
C GLY A 261 19.21 -18.00 1.69
N SER A 262 19.92 -18.22 2.80
CA SER A 262 20.28 -17.18 3.75
C SER A 262 21.35 -16.20 3.26
N GLY A 263 22.00 -16.46 2.11
CA GLY A 263 23.07 -15.62 1.56
C GLY A 263 22.75 -15.00 0.20
N GLY A 264 21.52 -15.13 -0.30
CA GLY A 264 21.14 -14.74 -1.64
C GLY A 264 20.30 -15.79 -2.36
N GLY A 265 19.90 -15.46 -3.57
CA GLY A 265 19.19 -16.31 -4.51
C GLY A 265 19.60 -16.03 -5.95
N SER A 266 18.99 -16.75 -6.87
CA SER A 266 19.29 -16.62 -8.29
C SER A 266 18.61 -15.40 -8.91
N ILE A 267 19.10 -14.98 -10.08
CA ILE A 267 18.49 -13.87 -10.83
C ILE A 267 17.00 -14.16 -11.12
N LYS A 268 16.65 -15.39 -11.51
CA LYS A 268 15.25 -15.78 -11.78
C LYS A 268 14.39 -15.76 -10.49
N TRP A 269 15.00 -15.83 -9.31
CA TRP A 269 14.30 -15.73 -8.02
C TRP A 269 14.06 -14.29 -7.59
N GLU A 270 14.97 -13.37 -7.92
CA GLU A 270 15.02 -12.03 -7.33
C GLU A 270 14.65 -10.89 -8.29
N SER A 271 14.71 -11.14 -9.60
CA SER A 271 14.40 -10.13 -10.61
C SER A 271 12.98 -10.28 -11.11
N VAL A 272 12.23 -9.17 -11.10
CA VAL A 272 10.81 -9.10 -11.52
C VAL A 272 10.64 -9.69 -12.92
N GLU A 273 11.43 -9.22 -13.89
CA GLU A 273 11.38 -9.72 -15.26
C GLU A 273 11.83 -11.18 -15.38
N LYS A 274 12.91 -11.56 -14.71
CA LYS A 274 13.47 -12.90 -14.86
C LYS A 274 12.62 -13.98 -14.17
N LEU A 275 11.90 -13.63 -13.11
CA LEU A 275 10.87 -14.51 -12.54
C LEU A 275 9.74 -14.75 -13.54
N TRP A 276 9.25 -13.69 -14.19
CA TRP A 276 8.16 -13.80 -15.16
C TRP A 276 8.55 -14.66 -16.36
N GLU A 277 9.71 -14.35 -16.98
CA GLU A 277 10.27 -15.15 -18.07
C GLU A 277 10.41 -16.61 -17.66
N TYR A 278 10.97 -16.86 -16.47
CA TYR A 278 11.16 -18.22 -15.95
C TYR A 278 9.84 -18.97 -15.80
N LEU A 279 8.79 -18.34 -15.26
CA LEU A 279 7.49 -18.99 -15.06
C LEU A 279 6.79 -19.38 -16.37
N LEU A 280 7.09 -18.68 -17.48
CA LEU A 280 6.53 -18.98 -18.81
C LEU A 280 7.40 -19.94 -19.63
N GLU A 281 8.69 -20.03 -19.32
CA GLU A 281 9.63 -20.89 -20.02
C GLU A 281 9.19 -22.37 -19.96
N PRO A 282 9.07 -23.06 -21.12
CA PRO A 282 8.91 -24.50 -21.15
C PRO A 282 10.13 -25.16 -20.50
N LYS A 283 9.91 -25.90 -19.43
CA LYS A 283 10.99 -26.51 -18.65
C LYS A 283 10.61 -27.86 -18.06
N VAL A 284 11.64 -28.66 -17.84
CA VAL A 284 11.53 -30.00 -17.24
C VAL A 284 11.39 -29.91 -15.72
N ASP A 285 12.09 -28.96 -15.09
CA ASP A 285 12.04 -28.74 -13.65
C ASP A 285 11.68 -27.30 -13.32
N GLY A 286 10.66 -27.13 -12.47
CA GLY A 286 10.31 -25.83 -11.90
C GLY A 286 8.84 -25.42 -11.99
N PRO A 287 8.49 -24.29 -11.35
CA PRO A 287 7.14 -23.73 -11.35
C PRO A 287 6.76 -23.16 -12.73
N ASN A 288 5.50 -23.35 -13.13
CA ASN A 288 4.95 -22.75 -14.34
C ASN A 288 3.73 -21.89 -14.04
N GLY A 289 3.56 -20.85 -14.84
CA GLY A 289 2.39 -19.99 -14.83
C GLY A 289 1.84 -19.75 -16.23
N VAL A 290 0.64 -19.16 -16.28
CA VAL A 290 -0.03 -18.78 -17.51
C VAL A 290 -0.49 -17.34 -17.38
N THR A 291 -0.16 -16.51 -18.37
CA THR A 291 -0.59 -15.11 -18.40
C THR A 291 -2.11 -14.99 -18.48
N LYS A 292 -2.64 -13.94 -17.87
CA LYS A 292 -4.08 -13.64 -17.87
C LYS A 292 -4.34 -12.19 -18.24
N PRO A 293 -5.48 -11.90 -18.88
CA PRO A 293 -5.79 -10.56 -19.37
C PRO A 293 -6.20 -9.60 -18.25
N SER A 294 -6.68 -10.11 -17.11
CA SER A 294 -7.04 -9.29 -15.94
C SER A 294 -6.90 -10.06 -14.63
N LYS A 295 -6.96 -9.33 -13.52
CA LYS A 295 -6.97 -9.91 -12.16
C LYS A 295 -8.10 -10.90 -11.93
N ASP A 296 -9.22 -10.81 -12.65
CA ASP A 296 -10.42 -11.60 -12.39
C ASP A 296 -10.26 -13.07 -12.74
N TYR A 297 -9.19 -13.42 -13.45
CA TYR A 297 -8.80 -14.79 -13.76
C TYR A 297 -7.83 -15.40 -12.74
N LEU A 298 -7.37 -14.60 -11.78
CA LEU A 298 -6.44 -15.01 -10.74
C LEU A 298 -7.17 -15.54 -9.51
N LYS A 299 -6.43 -16.33 -8.73
CA LYS A 299 -6.82 -16.79 -7.39
C LYS A 299 -5.85 -16.22 -6.34
N PRO A 300 -6.27 -16.14 -5.07
CA PRO A 300 -5.34 -15.89 -3.98
C PRO A 300 -4.09 -16.78 -4.06
N GLY A 301 -2.90 -16.22 -3.90
CA GLY A 301 -1.62 -16.88 -4.10
C GLY A 301 -1.02 -16.73 -5.51
N ASP A 302 -1.75 -16.16 -6.47
CA ASP A 302 -1.24 -15.88 -7.82
C ASP A 302 -0.45 -14.56 -7.89
N LEU A 303 0.42 -14.44 -8.91
CA LEU A 303 1.38 -13.36 -9.07
C LEU A 303 0.81 -12.21 -9.91
N ILE A 304 1.05 -10.99 -9.46
CA ILE A 304 0.79 -9.75 -10.19
C ILE A 304 2.10 -8.95 -10.22
N GLN A 305 2.43 -8.39 -11.38
CA GLN A 305 3.58 -7.50 -11.52
C GLN A 305 3.16 -6.15 -12.08
N PHE A 306 3.79 -5.11 -11.56
CA PHE A 306 3.55 -3.73 -11.91
C PHE A 306 4.80 -3.14 -12.54
N ASP A 307 4.56 -2.25 -13.50
CA ASP A 307 5.52 -1.26 -13.95
C ASP A 307 5.13 0.09 -13.35
N TRP A 308 5.67 0.39 -12.17
CA TRP A 308 5.41 1.67 -11.50
C TRP A 308 6.31 2.79 -12.04
N ARG A 309 7.36 2.45 -12.78
CA ARG A 309 8.29 3.43 -13.36
C ARG A 309 7.85 3.94 -14.71
N SER A 310 6.93 3.24 -15.38
CA SER A 310 6.28 3.76 -16.57
C SER A 310 5.35 4.91 -16.26
N THR A 311 5.65 6.01 -16.92
CA THR A 311 4.87 7.23 -17.04
C THR A 311 4.82 7.54 -18.53
N ASP A 312 4.00 8.50 -18.95
CA ASP A 312 4.00 9.00 -20.34
C ASP A 312 5.39 9.45 -20.86
N TYR A 313 6.38 9.62 -19.97
CA TYR A 313 7.73 10.07 -20.25
C TYR A 313 8.83 8.99 -20.13
N THR A 314 8.49 7.77 -19.70
CA THR A 314 9.44 6.65 -19.53
C THR A 314 9.02 5.44 -20.36
N PRO A 315 9.94 4.55 -20.74
CA PRO A 315 9.58 3.36 -21.52
C PRO A 315 8.55 2.51 -20.78
N HIS A 316 7.49 2.13 -21.49
CA HIS A 316 6.50 1.14 -21.06
C HIS A 316 7.05 -0.28 -21.16
N GLY A 317 6.73 -1.13 -20.17
CA GLY A 317 7.00 -2.57 -20.20
C GLY A 317 8.28 -3.01 -19.49
N ILE A 318 8.80 -2.20 -18.56
CA ILE A 318 9.89 -2.55 -17.64
C ILE A 318 9.28 -2.75 -16.24
N PHE A 319 8.75 -3.94 -15.98
CA PHE A 319 8.12 -4.27 -14.71
C PHE A 319 9.15 -4.28 -13.59
N ASP A 320 8.84 -3.58 -12.50
CA ASP A 320 9.78 -3.31 -11.41
C ASP A 320 9.26 -3.69 -10.03
N HIS A 321 8.03 -4.19 -9.94
CA HIS A 321 7.46 -4.66 -8.69
C HIS A 321 6.65 -5.95 -8.82
N SER A 322 6.81 -6.85 -7.85
CA SER A 322 6.05 -8.10 -7.73
C SER A 322 5.20 -8.09 -6.46
N VAL A 323 3.91 -8.44 -6.59
CA VAL A 323 3.00 -8.66 -5.45
C VAL A 323 2.26 -9.99 -5.63
N ILE A 324 1.75 -10.55 -4.53
CA ILE A 324 0.90 -11.75 -4.58
C ILE A 324 -0.51 -11.39 -4.14
N MET A 325 -1.50 -11.91 -4.86
CA MET A 325 -2.92 -11.76 -4.52
C MET A 325 -3.21 -12.44 -3.18
N TYR A 326 -3.72 -11.71 -2.19
CA TYR A 326 -4.11 -12.28 -0.89
C TYR A 326 -5.59 -12.67 -0.87
N ASN A 327 -6.44 -11.83 -1.45
CA ASN A 327 -7.85 -12.11 -1.72
C ASN A 327 -8.31 -11.31 -2.96
N SER A 328 -9.62 -11.25 -3.22
CA SER A 328 -10.19 -10.52 -4.37
C SER A 328 -9.83 -9.04 -4.44
N SER A 329 -9.48 -8.43 -3.30
CA SER A 329 -9.29 -6.98 -3.13
C SER A 329 -7.91 -6.60 -2.60
N MET A 330 -7.15 -7.55 -2.06
CA MET A 330 -5.89 -7.30 -1.37
C MET A 330 -4.72 -8.04 -1.99
N VAL A 331 -3.54 -7.44 -1.86
CA VAL A 331 -2.25 -8.03 -2.19
C VAL A 331 -1.30 -7.93 -1.01
N GLY A 332 -0.35 -8.86 -0.93
CA GLY A 332 0.78 -8.82 -0.01
C GLY A 332 2.09 -8.71 -0.78
N TYR A 333 3.02 -7.89 -0.28
CA TYR A 333 4.32 -7.69 -0.89
C TYR A 333 5.36 -7.21 0.11
N HIS A 334 6.64 -7.37 -0.23
CA HIS A 334 7.75 -6.75 0.48
C HIS A 334 8.29 -5.56 -0.31
N GLY A 335 8.59 -4.46 0.39
CA GLY A 335 9.28 -3.29 -0.13
C GLY A 335 10.80 -3.41 0.02
N ALA A 336 11.48 -2.26 0.09
CA ALA A 336 12.91 -2.21 0.34
C ALA A 336 13.25 -2.77 1.74
N ASN A 337 14.43 -3.41 1.87
CA ASN A 337 14.93 -3.97 3.12
C ASN A 337 14.03 -5.03 3.80
N GLY A 338 13.11 -5.64 3.03
CA GLY A 338 12.23 -6.70 3.53
C GLY A 338 11.11 -6.24 4.47
N THR A 339 10.75 -4.94 4.46
CA THR A 339 9.54 -4.46 5.11
C THR A 339 8.34 -4.86 4.27
N GLY A 340 7.48 -5.75 4.74
CA GLY A 340 6.30 -6.15 4.01
C GLY A 340 5.00 -5.64 4.62
N LYS A 341 3.98 -5.61 3.77
CA LYS A 341 2.69 -5.00 4.06
C LYS A 341 1.59 -5.57 3.16
N PHE A 342 0.39 -5.58 3.70
CA PHE A 342 -0.82 -5.75 2.91
C PHE A 342 -1.28 -4.40 2.38
N ALA A 343 -1.80 -4.38 1.15
CA ALA A 343 -2.42 -3.21 0.57
C ALA A 343 -3.64 -3.62 -0.25
N TYR A 344 -4.57 -2.67 -0.41
CA TYR A 344 -5.62 -2.84 -1.40
C TYR A 344 -5.02 -2.80 -2.80
N TYR A 345 -5.32 -3.82 -3.61
CA TYR A 345 -4.82 -3.93 -4.98
C TYR A 345 -5.06 -2.63 -5.78
N LYS A 346 -6.25 -2.03 -5.61
CA LYS A 346 -6.66 -0.81 -6.32
C LYS A 346 -5.87 0.45 -5.93
N ASP A 347 -5.28 0.45 -4.75
CA ASP A 347 -4.46 1.58 -4.30
C ASP A 347 -3.10 1.54 -4.99
N LEU A 348 -2.65 0.35 -5.41
CA LEU A 348 -1.42 0.12 -6.19
C LEU A 348 -1.67 0.11 -7.71
N ALA A 349 -2.88 -0.26 -8.12
CA ALA A 349 -3.30 -0.33 -9.51
C ALA A 349 -3.90 0.99 -9.97
N ASP A 350 -3.03 1.97 -10.24
CA ASP A 350 -3.42 3.13 -11.04
C ASP A 350 -3.53 2.73 -12.51
N SER A 351 -4.48 3.37 -13.20
CA SER A 351 -4.63 3.31 -14.63
C SER A 351 -3.34 3.62 -15.40
N SER A 352 -2.46 4.50 -14.91
CA SER A 352 -1.24 4.91 -15.62
C SER A 352 -0.17 3.82 -15.70
N TYR A 353 -0.28 2.74 -14.91
CA TYR A 353 0.73 1.70 -14.83
C TYR A 353 0.41 0.50 -15.72
N ASP A 354 1.44 -0.09 -16.31
CA ASP A 354 1.30 -1.41 -16.93
C ASP A 354 1.26 -2.49 -15.85
N ILE A 355 0.27 -3.38 -15.96
CA ILE A 355 0.03 -4.45 -14.99
C ILE A 355 -0.11 -5.76 -15.75
N ARG A 356 0.59 -6.79 -15.29
CA ARG A 356 0.51 -8.15 -15.85
C ARG A 356 0.14 -9.17 -14.78
N TYR A 357 -0.65 -10.16 -15.19
CA TYR A 357 -1.30 -11.13 -14.32
C TYR A 357 -0.86 -12.55 -14.67
N MET A 358 -0.42 -13.32 -13.68
CA MET A 358 0.06 -14.69 -13.87
C MET A 358 -0.68 -15.64 -12.94
N LYS A 359 -1.43 -16.56 -13.54
CA LYS A 359 -2.04 -17.67 -12.82
C LYS A 359 -1.03 -18.80 -12.69
N LEU A 360 -0.70 -19.22 -11.47
CA LEU A 360 0.23 -20.33 -11.27
C LEU A 360 -0.48 -21.66 -11.43
N THR A 361 0.22 -22.63 -12.04
CA THR A 361 -0.42 -23.84 -12.54
C THR A 361 0.21 -25.10 -11.98
N TYR A 362 1.41 -25.46 -12.44
CA TYR A 362 2.04 -26.71 -12.10
C TYR A 362 3.55 -26.57 -11.93
N TYR A 363 4.11 -27.39 -11.04
CA TYR A 363 5.54 -27.61 -10.93
C TYR A 363 5.88 -28.91 -11.66
N HIS A 364 6.78 -28.82 -12.65
CA HIS A 364 7.34 -30.02 -13.26
C HIS A 364 8.51 -30.50 -12.39
N LYS A 365 8.46 -31.76 -11.96
CA LYS A 365 9.58 -32.43 -11.31
C LYS A 365 9.41 -33.94 -11.45
N PRO A 366 10.37 -34.67 -12.05
CA PRO A 366 10.37 -36.12 -11.94
C PRO A 366 10.50 -36.52 -10.46
N LEU A 367 9.69 -37.50 -10.05
CA LEU A 367 9.61 -38.01 -8.68
C LEU A 367 10.91 -38.64 -8.18
#